data_AF-A0A142GTK8-F1
#
_entry.id   AF-A0A142GTK8-F1
#
_cell.length_a   1.000
_cell.length_b   1.000
_cell.length_c   1.000
_cell.angle_alpha   90.00
_cell.angle_beta   90.00
_cell.angle_gamma   90.00
#
_symmetry.space_group_name_H-M   'P 1'
#
loop_
_entity.id
_entity.type
_entity.pdbx_description
1 polymer ?
#
loop_
_entity_poly.entity_id
_entity_poly.type
_entity_poly.pdbx_seq_one_letter_code
_entity_poly.pdbx_strand_id
1 'polypeptide(L)'
;MGDRPASIYREKPNQPYTRKSQKGKDNYISGAPAPRVTQYDMGARNTEFERSVVLQVEEGCAIRSEALESGRIAANSHLSKVLDPEEEYYMKILPYPH
;
A
#
# COMPACT_ATOMS: atom_id res chain seq x y z
N MET A 1 0.67 -14.34 13.35
CA MET A 1 1.45 -13.45 14.23
C MET A 1 0.42 -12.69 15.04
N GLY A 2 0.46 -12.73 16.37
CA GLY A 2 -0.55 -12.00 17.17
C GLY A 2 -0.47 -10.51 16.85
N ASP A 3 -1.57 -9.91 16.40
CA ASP A 3 -1.57 -8.54 15.89
C ASP A 3 -1.38 -7.55 17.04
N ARG A 4 -0.16 -7.04 17.17
CA ARG A 4 0.11 -5.89 18.02
C ARG A 4 -0.65 -4.67 17.47
N PRO A 5 -1.15 -3.77 18.34
CA PRO A 5 -1.91 -2.62 17.92
C PRO A 5 -1.07 -1.67 17.05
N ALA A 6 -1.73 -0.99 16.11
CA ALA A 6 -1.08 -0.06 15.19
C ALA A 6 -0.39 1.12 15.89
N SER A 7 -0.86 1.49 17.09
CA SER A 7 -0.31 2.59 17.88
C SER A 7 1.18 2.44 18.16
N ILE A 8 1.67 1.21 18.31
CA ILE A 8 3.10 0.91 18.57
C ILE A 8 3.98 1.22 17.36
N TYR A 9 3.42 1.18 16.15
CA TYR A 9 4.14 1.35 14.89
C TYR A 9 3.79 2.65 14.16
N ARG A 10 3.03 3.56 14.79
CA ARG A 10 2.54 4.78 14.14
C ARG A 10 3.68 5.76 13.86
N GLU A 11 4.60 5.89 14.81
CA GLU A 11 5.75 6.79 14.71
C GLU A 11 6.84 6.22 13.80
N LYS A 12 7.41 7.08 12.96
CA LYS A 12 8.49 6.70 12.05
C LYS A 12 9.81 6.57 12.84
N PRO A 13 10.62 5.52 12.60
CA PRO A 13 11.93 5.43 13.23
C PRO A 13 12.85 6.54 12.70
N ASN A 14 13.77 6.98 13.55
CA ASN A 14 14.79 7.97 13.17
C ASN A 14 15.63 7.53 11.95
N GLN A 15 15.89 6.23 11.84
CA GLN A 15 16.64 5.65 10.72
C GLN A 15 15.81 4.55 10.02
N PRO A 16 15.65 4.62 8.68
CA PRO A 16 14.98 3.57 7.92
C PRO A 16 15.73 2.23 7.96
N TYR A 17 15.00 1.13 8.18
CA TYR A 17 15.53 -0.23 8.18
C TYR A 17 15.08 -1.01 6.95
N THR A 18 15.58 -0.61 5.77
CA THR A 18 15.06 -1.05 4.46
C THR A 18 16.13 -1.68 3.56
N ARG A 19 17.37 -1.88 4.06
CA ARG A 19 18.51 -2.38 3.27
C ARG A 19 18.43 -3.87 2.93
N LYS A 20 17.52 -4.19 2.01
CA LYS A 20 17.39 -5.50 1.37
C LYS A 20 18.14 -5.46 0.03
N SER A 21 18.90 -6.49 -0.28
CA SER A 21 19.60 -6.64 -1.56
C SER A 21 19.38 -8.03 -2.13
N GLN A 22 19.28 -8.13 -3.46
CA GLN A 22 19.28 -9.41 -4.16
C GLN A 22 20.65 -10.11 -4.07
N LYS A 23 21.73 -9.34 -3.90
CA LYS A 23 23.07 -9.87 -3.72
C LYS A 23 23.30 -10.14 -2.23
N GLY A 24 23.49 -11.41 -1.86
CA GLY A 24 23.64 -11.82 -0.47
C GLY A 24 24.70 -11.03 0.32
N LYS A 25 25.82 -10.68 -0.33
CA LYS A 25 26.91 -9.89 0.28
C LYS A 25 26.51 -8.47 0.70
N ASP A 26 25.50 -7.89 0.04
CA ASP A 26 25.03 -6.52 0.27
C ASP A 26 23.67 -6.52 1.00
N ASN A 27 23.18 -7.70 1.40
CA ASN A 27 21.92 -7.87 2.10
C ASN A 27 22.13 -7.81 3.61
N TYR A 28 21.66 -6.74 4.25
CA TYR A 28 21.83 -6.53 5.68
C TYR A 28 20.64 -7.03 6.50
N ILE A 29 19.53 -7.39 5.85
CA ILE A 29 18.28 -7.82 6.48
C ILE A 29 17.93 -9.21 5.95
N SER A 30 18.06 -10.23 6.80
CA SER A 30 17.68 -11.61 6.49
C SER A 30 16.25 -11.91 6.98
N GLY A 31 15.51 -12.74 6.24
CA GLY A 31 14.20 -13.25 6.67
C GLY A 31 13.08 -12.21 6.78
N ALA A 32 13.20 -11.06 6.10
CA ALA A 32 12.12 -10.08 6.09
C ALA A 32 10.84 -10.66 5.47
N PRO A 33 9.66 -10.48 6.10
CA PRO A 33 8.40 -10.96 5.56
C PRO A 33 8.05 -10.23 4.26
N ALA A 34 7.32 -10.91 3.38
CA ALA A 34 6.72 -10.29 2.21
C ALA A 34 5.58 -9.35 2.65
N PRO A 35 5.41 -8.17 2.02
CA PRO A 35 4.26 -7.32 2.25
C PRO A 35 2.94 -8.03 1.97
N ARG A 36 1.90 -7.70 2.75
CA ARG A 36 0.57 -8.26 2.53
C ARG A 36 -0.13 -7.68 1.29
N VAL A 37 0.11 -6.39 0.99
CA VAL A 37 -0.37 -5.75 -0.24
C VAL A 37 0.47 -6.21 -1.43
N THR A 38 -0.16 -6.87 -2.39
CA THR A 38 0.50 -7.43 -3.58
C THR A 38 0.08 -6.74 -4.87
N GLN A 39 -1.09 -6.08 -4.88
CA GLN A 39 -1.64 -5.41 -6.05
C GLN A 39 -1.81 -3.92 -5.76
N TYR A 40 -1.29 -3.08 -6.65
CA TYR A 40 -1.29 -1.63 -6.48
C TYR A 40 -2.23 -0.91 -7.45
N ASP A 41 -2.47 -1.50 -8.62
CA ASP A 41 -3.30 -0.94 -9.68
C ASP A 41 -4.60 -1.75 -9.81
N MET A 42 -5.74 -1.06 -9.80
CA MET A 42 -7.09 -1.63 -9.87
C MET A 42 -7.93 -0.90 -10.92
N GLY A 43 -8.88 -1.63 -11.51
CA GLY A 43 -9.78 -1.09 -12.54
C GLY A 43 -9.11 -0.91 -13.90
N ALA A 44 -9.59 0.05 -14.68
CA ALA A 44 -9.22 0.30 -16.07
C ALA A 44 -7.85 0.99 -16.21
N ARG A 45 -6.78 0.20 -16.38
CA ARG A 45 -5.39 0.72 -16.42
C ARG A 45 -5.01 1.49 -17.69
N ASN A 46 -5.74 1.25 -18.78
CA ASN A 46 -5.42 1.78 -20.11
C ASN A 46 -6.43 2.84 -20.57
N THR A 47 -7.23 3.36 -19.65
CA THR A 47 -8.26 4.37 -19.92
C THR A 47 -7.80 5.72 -19.41
N GLU A 48 -8.05 6.78 -20.17
CA GLU A 48 -7.79 8.14 -19.74
C GLU A 48 -9.02 8.72 -19.04
N PHE A 49 -8.80 9.33 -17.87
CA PHE A 49 -9.85 9.95 -17.07
C PHE A 49 -9.61 11.46 -16.96
N GLU A 50 -10.65 12.28 -17.12
CA GLU A 50 -10.55 13.74 -17.02
C GLU A 50 -10.25 14.22 -15.58
N ARG A 51 -10.67 13.45 -14.58
CA ARG A 51 -10.62 13.83 -13.16
C ARG A 51 -9.81 12.82 -12.35
N SER A 52 -9.11 13.35 -11.34
CA SER A 52 -8.40 12.55 -10.34
C SER A 52 -8.75 13.02 -8.94
N VAL A 53 -8.77 12.07 -8.01
CA VAL A 53 -8.97 12.30 -6.58
C VAL A 53 -7.80 11.65 -5.85
N VAL A 54 -7.20 12.39 -4.91
CA VAL A 54 -6.04 11.92 -4.15
C VAL A 54 -6.37 11.97 -2.67
N LEU A 55 -6.06 10.87 -1.97
CA LEU A 55 -6.12 10.81 -0.52
C LEU A 55 -4.79 11.36 0.03
N GLN A 56 -4.86 12.48 0.76
CA GLN A 56 -3.71 13.08 1.40
C GLN A 56 -3.70 12.77 2.89
N VAL A 57 -2.50 12.51 3.42
CA VAL A 57 -2.31 12.31 4.86
C VAL A 57 -2.06 13.66 5.51
N GLU A 58 -2.76 13.95 6.60
CA GLU A 58 -2.64 15.22 7.35
C GLU A 58 -1.44 15.21 8.31
N GLU A 59 -1.06 14.04 8.82
CA GLU A 59 0.02 13.87 9.79
C GLU A 59 1.09 12.89 9.30
N GLY A 60 2.34 13.11 9.71
CA GLY A 60 3.42 12.15 9.45
C GLY A 60 3.21 10.86 10.22
N CYS A 61 2.82 9.78 9.55
CA CYS A 61 2.66 8.45 10.16
C CYS A 61 3.25 7.33 9.31
N ALA A 62 3.48 6.17 9.92
CA ALA A 62 3.79 4.93 9.23
C ALA A 62 2.51 4.11 9.04
N ILE A 63 2.31 3.60 7.82
CA ILE A 63 1.16 2.78 7.44
C ILE A 63 1.66 1.36 7.19
N ARG A 64 1.06 0.38 7.86
CA ARG A 64 1.43 -1.04 7.75
C ARG A 64 0.91 -1.67 6.46
N SER A 65 1.55 -2.75 6.01
CA SER A 65 1.15 -3.46 4.79
C SER A 65 -0.27 -4.01 4.85
N GLU A 66 -0.71 -4.43 6.03
CA GLU A 66 -2.06 -4.92 6.31
C GLU A 66 -3.10 -3.81 6.15
N ALA A 67 -2.79 -2.60 6.63
CA ALA A 67 -3.68 -1.45 6.52
C ALA A 67 -3.83 -1.01 5.05
N LEU A 68 -2.74 -1.05 4.27
CA LEU A 68 -2.78 -0.78 2.84
C LEU A 68 -3.67 -1.81 2.11
N GLU A 69 -3.51 -3.10 2.39
CA GLU A 69 -4.32 -4.14 1.73
C GLU A 69 -5.79 -4.07 2.15
N SER A 70 -6.08 -3.85 3.44
CA SER A 70 -7.45 -3.66 3.91
C SER A 70 -8.11 -2.43 3.28
N GLY A 71 -7.40 -1.31 3.21
CA GLY A 71 -7.88 -0.10 2.54
C GLY A 71 -8.14 -0.32 1.05
N ARG A 72 -7.23 -1.04 0.37
CA ARG A 72 -7.39 -1.44 -1.04
C ARG A 72 -8.67 -2.23 -1.27
N ILE A 73 -8.90 -3.27 -0.47
CA ILE A 73 -10.06 -4.16 -0.60
C ILE A 73 -11.34 -3.37 -0.37
N ALA A 74 -11.38 -2.55 0.69
CA ALA A 74 -12.55 -1.76 1.03
C ALA A 74 -12.90 -0.74 -0.06
N ALA A 75 -11.91 0.02 -0.54
CA ALA A 75 -12.11 1.00 -1.60
C ALA A 75 -12.52 0.33 -2.92
N ASN A 76 -11.81 -0.72 -3.34
CA ASN A 76 -12.14 -1.44 -4.58
C ASN A 76 -13.51 -2.10 -4.52
N SER A 77 -13.88 -2.71 -3.39
CA SER A 77 -15.19 -3.34 -3.22
C SER A 77 -16.33 -2.34 -3.24
N HIS A 78 -16.10 -1.11 -2.77
CA HIS A 78 -17.10 -0.05 -2.87
C HIS A 78 -17.22 0.42 -4.32
N LEU A 79 -16.11 0.80 -4.95
CA LEU A 79 -16.09 1.30 -6.32
C LEU A 79 -16.70 0.30 -7.31
N SER A 80 -16.34 -0.99 -7.21
CA SER A 80 -16.87 -2.03 -8.11
C SER A 80 -18.36 -2.31 -7.95
N LYS A 81 -19.03 -1.79 -6.91
CA LYS A 81 -20.49 -1.91 -6.74
C LYS A 81 -21.24 -0.77 -7.41
N VAL A 82 -20.60 0.39 -7.53
CA VAL A 82 -21.22 1.61 -8.05
C VAL A 82 -20.74 1.99 -9.45
N LEU A 83 -19.60 1.44 -9.87
CA LEU A 83 -18.95 1.71 -11.15
C LEU A 83 -18.49 0.42 -11.83
N ASP A 84 -18.43 0.42 -13.15
CA ASP A 84 -17.84 -0.64 -13.96
C ASP A 84 -16.30 -0.67 -13.77
N PRO A 85 -15.73 -1.77 -13.23
CA PRO A 85 -14.28 -1.90 -13.05
C PRO A 85 -13.45 -1.84 -14.33
N GLU A 86 -14.01 -2.19 -15.49
CA GLU A 86 -13.26 -2.29 -16.74
C GLU A 86 -13.19 -0.96 -17.51
N GLU A 87 -14.09 -0.01 -17.21
CA GLU A 87 -14.23 1.22 -17.98
C GLU A 87 -14.29 2.50 -17.12
N GLU A 88 -14.90 2.45 -15.93
CA GLU A 88 -15.35 3.67 -15.24
C GLU A 88 -14.42 4.18 -14.14
N TYR A 89 -13.45 3.39 -13.69
CA TYR A 89 -12.45 3.91 -12.73
C TYR A 89 -11.08 3.26 -12.84
N TYR A 90 -10.07 4.03 -12.43
CA TYR A 90 -8.73 3.56 -12.13
C TYR A 90 -8.37 3.96 -10.70
N MET A 91 -7.98 2.97 -9.89
CA MET A 91 -7.55 3.19 -8.52
C MET A 91 -6.12 2.67 -8.34
N LYS A 92 -5.27 3.52 -7.77
CA LYS A 92 -3.86 3.19 -7.49
C LYS A 92 -3.49 3.41 -6.04
N ILE A 93 -2.86 2.42 -5.42
CA ILE A 93 -2.09 2.60 -4.20
C ILE A 93 -0.72 3.11 -4.58
N LEU A 94 -0.36 4.28 -4.07
CA LEU A 94 0.94 4.91 -4.28
C LEU A 94 2.05 4.43 -3.33
N PRO A 95 1.81 4.28 -2.01
CA PRO A 95 2.89 3.93 -1.08
C PRO A 95 3.21 2.44 -1.08
N TYR A 96 4.50 2.10 -1.12
CA TYR A 96 5.01 0.75 -0.85
C TYR A 96 5.50 0.64 0.61
N PRO A 97 5.19 -0.46 1.33
CA PRO A 97 5.69 -0.69 2.69
C PRO A 97 7.14 -1.22 2.63
N HIS A 98 8.11 -0.31 2.69
CA HIS A 98 9.55 -0.61 2.61
C HIS A 98 10.10 -1.40 3.81
#